data_AF-A0A975SAI6-F1
#
_entry.id   AF-A0A975SAI6-F1
#
_cell.length_a   1.000
_cell.length_b   1.000
_cell.length_c   1.000
_cell.angle_alpha   90.00
_cell.angle_beta   90.00
_cell.angle_gamma   90.00
#
_symmetry.space_group_name_H-M   'P 1'
#
loop_
_entity.id
_entity.type
_entity.pdbx_description
1 polymer ?
#
loop_
_entity_poly.entity_id
_entity_poly.type
_entity_poly.pdbx_seq_one_letter_code
_entity_poly.pdbx_strand_id
1 'polypeptide(L)'
;MEDKKLLFIVISTLASCVSLGLIIGSFFLKNENTKNYIILVAFAILIIQKIIEIIKVKETRKISSAILILLATALGYFIGVRF
;
A
#
# COMPACT_ATOMS: atom_id res chain seq x y z
N MET A 1 -9.73 20.11 14.51
CA MET A 1 -8.60 19.84 13.58
C MET A 1 -7.96 18.49 13.89
N GLU A 2 -7.93 18.08 15.16
CA GLU A 2 -7.55 16.73 15.60
C GLU A 2 -8.44 15.62 15.06
N ASP A 3 -9.78 15.76 15.09
CA ASP A 3 -10.69 14.68 14.64
C ASP A 3 -10.46 14.27 13.17
N LYS A 4 -10.19 15.25 12.31
CA LYS A 4 -9.88 15.01 10.89
C LYS A 4 -8.53 14.31 10.69
N LYS A 5 -7.53 14.62 11.53
CA LYS A 5 -6.21 13.96 11.51
C LYS A 5 -6.34 12.53 12.01
N LEU A 6 -7.13 12.32 13.07
CA LEU A 6 -7.37 11.01 13.66
C LEU A 6 -8.16 10.09 12.72
N LEU A 7 -9.24 10.59 12.10
CA LEU A 7 -9.97 9.86 11.05
C LEU A 7 -9.07 9.49 9.87
N PHE A 8 -8.19 10.40 9.44
CA PHE A 8 -7.24 10.10 8.36
C PHE A 8 -6.30 8.96 8.74
N ILE A 9 -5.73 8.99 9.95
CA ILE A 9 -4.87 7.92 10.46
C ILE A 9 -5.64 6.60 10.50
N VAL A 10 -6.85 6.57 11.05
CA VAL A 10 -7.69 5.36 11.15
C VAL A 10 -7.97 4.78 9.76
N ILE A 11 -8.41 5.59 8.80
CA ILE A 11 -8.68 5.16 7.42
C ILE A 11 -7.40 4.63 6.76
N SER A 12 -6.27 5.30 6.99
CA SER A 12 -4.98 4.89 6.44
C SER A 12 -4.55 3.53 7.01
N THR A 13 -4.67 3.32 8.32
CA THR A 13 -4.38 2.04 8.95
C THR A 13 -5.30 0.94 8.44
N LEU A 14 -6.59 1.23 8.26
CA LEU A 14 -7.56 0.28 7.74
C LEU A 14 -7.24 -0.14 6.30
N ALA A 15 -6.89 0.83 5.43
CA ALA A 15 -6.47 0.55 4.06
C ALA A 15 -5.19 -0.29 3.99
N SER A 16 -4.24 -0.06 4.91
CA SER A 16 -3.04 -0.88 5.04
C SER A 16 -3.37 -2.31 5.49
N CYS A 17 -4.26 -2.49 6.47
CA CYS A 17 -4.72 -3.81 6.89
C CYS A 17 -5.41 -4.58 5.75
N VAL A 18 -6.28 -3.91 4.98
CA VAL A 18 -6.95 -4.51 3.81
C VAL A 18 -5.91 -4.93 2.76
N SER A 19 -4.94 -4.08 2.46
CA SER A 19 -3.90 -4.37 1.48
C SER A 19 -3.05 -5.57 1.89
N LEU A 20 -2.65 -5.63 3.16
CA LEU A 20 -1.92 -6.78 3.70
C LEU A 20 -2.77 -8.05 3.67
N GLY A 21 -4.07 -7.95 4.02
CA GLY A 21 -5.02 -9.05 3.91
C GLY A 21 -5.17 -9.57 2.49
N LEU A 22 -5.19 -8.69 1.49
CA LEU A 22 -5.20 -9.06 0.06
C LEU A 22 -3.92 -9.80 -0.34
N ILE A 23 -2.75 -9.29 0.06
CA ILE A 23 -1.47 -9.93 -0.23
C ILE A 23 -1.41 -11.32 0.42
N ILE A 24 -1.74 -11.43 1.70
CA ILE A 24 -1.74 -12.71 2.43
C ILE A 24 -2.78 -13.67 1.84
N GLY A 25 -4.00 -13.19 1.58
CA GLY A 25 -5.06 -13.98 0.96
C GLY A 25 -4.69 -14.50 -0.43
N SER A 26 -3.88 -13.73 -1.18
CA SER A 26 -3.39 -14.13 -2.50
C SER A 26 -2.51 -15.39 -2.46
N PHE A 27 -1.84 -15.69 -1.34
CA PHE A 27 -1.05 -16.93 -1.21
C PHE A 27 -1.89 -18.21 -1.22
N PHE A 28 -3.17 -18.13 -0.89
CA PHE A 28 -4.07 -19.28 -0.90
C PHE A 28 -4.70 -19.54 -2.29
N LEU A 29 -4.50 -18.63 -3.25
CA LEU A 29 -5.00 -18.78 -4.61
C LEU A 29 -4.04 -19.60 -5.48
N LYS A 30 -4.58 -20.65 -6.12
CA LYS A 30 -3.85 -21.50 -7.06
C LYS A 30 -3.64 -20.85 -8.43
N ASN A 31 -4.49 -19.90 -8.82
CA ASN A 31 -4.38 -19.22 -10.10
C ASN A 31 -3.35 -18.08 -10.01
N GLU A 32 -2.18 -18.26 -10.64
CA GLU A 32 -1.09 -17.28 -10.67
C GLU A 32 -1.53 -15.93 -11.25
N ASN A 33 -2.39 -15.92 -12.28
CA ASN A 33 -2.86 -14.67 -12.89
C ASN A 33 -3.70 -13.87 -11.89
N THR A 34 -4.67 -14.52 -11.24
CA THR A 34 -5.51 -13.88 -10.22
C THR A 34 -4.68 -13.40 -9.02
N LYS A 35 -3.70 -14.20 -8.59
CA LYS A 35 -2.76 -13.83 -7.53
C LYS A 35 -1.99 -12.55 -7.88
N ASN A 36 -1.44 -12.47 -9.09
CA ASN A 36 -0.70 -11.30 -9.55
C ASN A 36 -1.57 -10.05 -9.61
N TYR A 37 -2.81 -10.17 -10.11
CA TYR A 37 -3.78 -9.06 -10.12
C TYR A 37 -4.10 -8.57 -8.70
N ILE A 38 -4.33 -9.46 -7.75
CA ILE A 38 -4.64 -9.09 -6.36
C ILE A 38 -3.44 -8.38 -5.71
N ILE A 39 -2.22 -8.89 -5.91
CA ILE A 39 -1.01 -8.25 -5.38
C ILE A 39 -0.83 -6.85 -6.00
N LEU A 40 -1.03 -6.70 -7.31
CA LEU A 40 -0.98 -5.39 -7.98
C LEU A 40 -2.00 -4.40 -7.38
N VAL A 41 -3.24 -4.85 -7.16
CA VAL A 41 -4.28 -4.01 -6.53
C VAL A 41 -3.88 -3.62 -5.11
N ALA A 42 -3.34 -4.53 -4.32
CA ALA A 42 -2.88 -4.24 -2.97
C ALA A 42 -1.73 -3.21 -2.95
N PHE A 43 -0.76 -3.34 -3.87
CA PHE A 43 0.30 -2.34 -4.03
C PHE A 43 -0.24 -0.97 -4.43
N ALA A 44 -1.20 -0.91 -5.36
CA ALA A 44 -1.82 0.34 -5.76
C ALA A 44 -2.50 1.06 -4.57
N ILE A 45 -3.22 0.32 -3.73
CA ILE A 45 -3.86 0.89 -2.52
C ILE A 45 -2.80 1.47 -1.57
N LEU A 46 -1.73 0.73 -1.27
CA LEU A 46 -0.65 1.18 -0.38
C LEU A 46 0.05 2.44 -0.91
N ILE A 47 0.32 2.49 -2.23
CA ILE A 47 0.95 3.64 -2.89
C ILE A 47 0.06 4.89 -2.80
N ILE A 48 -1.21 4.77 -3.19
CA ILE A 48 -2.17 5.88 -3.18
C ILE A 48 -2.32 6.41 -1.74
N GLN A 49 -2.47 5.53 -0.76
CA GLN A 49 -2.59 5.92 0.64
C GLN A 49 -1.35 6.72 1.10
N LYS A 50 -0.14 6.25 0.77
CA LYS A 50 1.10 6.95 1.17
C LYS A 50 1.26 8.30 0.48
N ILE A 51 0.85 8.44 -0.78
CA ILE A 51 0.82 9.74 -1.46
C ILE A 51 -0.12 10.72 -0.73
N ILE A 52 -1.33 10.28 -0.38
CA ILE A 52 -2.29 11.13 0.35
C ILE A 52 -1.72 11.53 1.72
N GLU A 53 -1.05 10.61 2.42
CA GLU A 53 -0.40 10.89 3.70
C GLU A 53 0.71 11.95 3.57
N ILE A 54 1.58 11.84 2.57
CA ILE A 54 2.62 12.84 2.29
C ILE A 54 1.98 14.21 2.06
N ILE A 55 0.89 14.28 1.30
CA ILE A 55 0.22 15.56 1.02
C ILE A 55 -0.37 16.15 2.31
N LYS A 56 -1.08 15.33 3.11
CA LYS A 56 -1.91 15.80 4.23
C LYS A 56 -1.19 15.91 5.59
N VAL A 57 -0.16 15.10 5.84
CA VAL A 57 0.46 14.97 7.18
C VAL A 57 1.94 15.36 7.14
N LYS A 58 2.23 16.63 7.46
CA LYS A 58 3.60 17.18 7.40
C LYS A 58 4.61 16.44 8.29
N GLU A 59 4.21 16.01 9.48
CA GLU A 59 5.07 15.29 10.43
C GLU A 59 5.59 13.97 9.88
N THR A 60 4.74 13.20 9.19
CA THR A 60 5.10 11.86 8.71
C THR A 60 5.65 11.88 7.29
N ARG A 61 5.73 13.04 6.62
CA ARG A 61 6.19 13.18 5.22
C ARG A 61 7.50 12.47 4.91
N LYS A 62 8.53 12.64 5.74
CA LYS A 62 9.85 12.02 5.51
C LYS A 62 9.76 10.50 5.51
N ILE A 63 9.10 9.95 6.53
CA ILE A 63 8.92 8.51 6.71
C ILE A 63 8.05 7.95 5.58
N SER A 64 6.92 8.60 5.27
CA SER A 64 6.01 8.14 4.23
C SER A 64 6.60 8.24 2.83
N SER A 65 7.49 9.21 2.56
CA SER A 65 8.26 9.26 1.31
C SER A 65 9.25 8.10 1.21
N ALA A 66 9.95 7.76 2.30
CA ALA A 66 10.84 6.60 2.32
C ALA A 66 10.08 5.28 2.09
N ILE A 67 8.92 5.11 2.74
CA ILE A 67 8.06 3.94 2.53
C ILE A 67 7.56 3.88 1.08
N LEU A 68 7.20 5.01 0.48
CA LEU A 68 6.75 5.07 -0.90
C LEU A 68 7.85 4.58 -1.88
N ILE A 69 9.10 4.97 -1.66
CA ILE A 69 10.25 4.48 -2.44
C ILE A 69 10.43 2.97 -2.28
N LEU A 70 10.27 2.47 -1.05
CA LEU A 70 10.34 1.05 -0.73
C LEU A 70 9.25 0.25 -1.44
N LEU A 71 8.01 0.77 -1.42
CA LEU A 71 6.87 0.17 -2.14
C LEU A 71 7.08 0.19 -3.66
N ALA A 72 7.59 1.28 -4.22
CA ALA A 72 7.89 1.37 -5.64
C ALA A 72 8.98 0.38 -6.06
N THR A 73 10.02 0.22 -5.24
CA THR A 73 11.11 -0.76 -5.47
C THR A 73 10.59 -2.19 -5.38
N ALA A 74 9.79 -2.51 -4.36
CA ALA A 74 9.17 -3.83 -4.20
C ALA A 74 8.21 -4.16 -5.35
N LEU A 75 7.43 -3.19 -5.81
CA LEU A 75 6.57 -3.34 -6.98
C LEU A 75 7.39 -3.54 -8.26
N GLY A 76 8.48 -2.78 -8.43
CA GLY A 76 9.40 -2.93 -9.55
C GLY A 76 10.06 -4.31 -9.59
N TYR A 77 10.47 -4.84 -8.44
CA TYR A 77 10.95 -6.21 -8.32
C TYR A 77 9.86 -7.23 -8.64
N PHE A 78 8.66 -7.03 -8.11
CA PHE A 78 7.53 -7.93 -8.37
C PHE A 78 7.17 -8.02 -9.86
N ILE A 79 7.20 -6.89 -10.57
CA ILE A 79 6.93 -6.84 -12.01
C ILE A 79 8.14 -7.38 -12.80
N GLY A 80 9.36 -6.94 -12.48
CA GLY A 80 10.57 -7.28 -13.24
C GLY A 80 11.08 -8.71 -13.05
N VAL A 81 10.65 -9.45 -12.02
CA VAL A 81 11.01 -10.87 -11.80
C VAL A 81 9.98 -11.82 -12.42
N ARG A 82 8.76 -11.34 -12.71
CA ARG A 82 7.64 -12.18 -13.17
C ARG A 82 7.22 -11.97 -14.63
N PHE A 83 7.80 -10.99 -15.32
CA PHE A 83 7.71 -10.81 -16.76
C PHE A 83 9.03 -11.21 -17.42
#